data_AF-A0A7C2V781-F1
#
_entry.id   AF-A0A7C2V781-F1
#
_cell.length_a   1.000
_cell.length_b   1.000
_cell.length_c   1.000
_cell.angle_alpha   90.00
_cell.angle_beta   90.00
_cell.angle_gamma   90.00
#
_symmetry.space_group_name_H-M   'P 1'
#
loop_
_entity.id
_entity.type
_entity.pdbx_description
1 polymer ?
#
loop_
_entity_poly.entity_id
_entity_poly.type
_entity_poly.pdbx_seq_one_letter_code
_entity_poly.pdbx_strand_id
1 'polypeptide(L)' 'MRGWTGRLLRVDLSSGRYWIQDIDPSILVSFVGGRGLAV' A
#
# COMPACT_ATOMS: atom_id res chain seq x y z
N MET A 1 -0.33 -7.90 -11.82
CA MET A 1 -1.67 -7.58 -11.28
C MET A 1 -2.39 -6.67 -12.28
N ARG A 2 -3.66 -6.91 -12.58
CA ARG A 2 -4.51 -5.96 -13.32
C ARG A 2 -5.38 -5.25 -12.28
N GLY A 3 -5.35 -3.91 -12.23
CA GLY A 3 -6.14 -3.10 -11.28
C GLY A 3 -5.35 -2.50 -10.10
N TRP A 4 -4.36 -3.21 -9.56
CA TRP A 4 -3.50 -2.70 -8.47
C TRP A 4 -2.08 -2.40 -8.94
N THR A 5 -1.50 -1.32 -8.40
CA THR A 5 -0.08 -0.96 -8.63
C THR A 5 0.90 -1.79 -7.81
N GLY A 6 0.43 -2.47 -6.74
CA GLY A 6 1.28 -3.22 -5.82
C GLY A 6 2.15 -2.36 -4.90
N ARG A 7 1.95 -1.03 -4.90
CA ARG A 7 2.84 -0.05 -4.26
C ARG A 7 2.06 0.89 -3.35
N LEU A 8 2.61 1.17 -2.17
CA LEU A 8 2.08 2.12 -1.18
C LEU A 8 3.08 3.24 -0.92
N LEU A 9 2.66 4.49 -1.08
CA LEU A 9 3.46 5.63 -0.63
C LEU A 9 3.37 5.75 0.89
N ARG A 10 4.53 5.73 1.55
CA ARG A 10 4.68 6.02 2.97
C ARG A 10 5.34 7.38 3.13
N VAL A 11 4.83 8.18 4.06
CA VAL A 11 5.35 9.51 4.39
C VAL A 11 5.47 9.61 5.90
N ASP A 12 6.66 9.92 6.38
CA ASP A 12 6.94 10.28 7.77
C ASP A 12 7.10 11.81 7.83
N LEU A 13 6.07 12.47 8.36
CA LEU A 13 6.02 13.93 8.46
C LEU A 13 6.96 14.49 9.54
N SER A 14 7.36 13.69 10.53
CA SER A 14 8.27 14.13 11.58
C SER A 14 9.70 14.24 11.08
N SER A 15 10.14 13.31 10.22
CA SER A 15 11.48 13.31 9.62
C SER A 15 11.55 13.87 8.20
N GLY A 16 10.40 14.15 7.56
CA GLY A 16 10.32 14.61 6.18
C GLY A 16 10.66 13.54 5.13
N ARG A 17 10.71 12.26 5.53
CA ARG A 17 11.09 11.15 4.65
C ARG A 17 9.86 10.56 3.95
N TYR A 18 10.04 10.10 2.72
CA TYR A 18 9.06 9.30 2.00
C TYR A 18 9.73 8.09 1.36
N TRP A 19 8.97 7.02 1.19
CA TRP A 19 9.41 5.83 0.46
C TRP A 19 8.23 5.08 -0.13
N ILE A 20 8.52 4.24 -1.12
CA ILE A 20 7.55 3.31 -1.68
C ILE A 20 7.72 1.98 -0.93
N GLN A 21 6.62 1.46 -0.40
CA GLN A 21 6.53 0.13 0.15
C GLN A 21 5.84 -0.78 -0.88
N ASP A 22 6.49 -1.89 -1.24
CA ASP A 22 5.84 -2.94 -2.00
C ASP A 22 4.87 -3.73 -1.11
N ILE A 23 3.70 -4.04 -1.66
CA ILE A 23 2.67 -4.82 -0.99
C ILE A 23 2.66 -6.23 -1.56
N ASP A 24 2.63 -7.22 -0.68
CA ASP A 24 2.42 -8.62 -1.08
C ASP A 24 1.09 -8.75 -1.85
N PRO A 25 1.10 -9.29 -3.08
CA PRO A 25 -0.12 -9.46 -3.88
C PRO A 25 -1.24 -10.22 -3.16
N SER A 26 -0.92 -11.15 -2.25
CA SER A 26 -1.90 -11.93 -1.49
C SER A 26 -2.75 -11.05 -0.55
N ILE A 27 -2.18 -9.96 -0.04
CA ILE A 27 -2.91 -8.97 0.78
C ILE A 27 -3.93 -8.24 -0.09
N LEU A 28 -3.52 -7.80 -1.29
CA LEU A 28 -4.41 -7.08 -2.21
C LEU A 28 -5.55 -7.94 -2.71
N VAL A 29 -5.32 -9.25 -2.90
CA VAL A 29 -6.37 -10.21 -3.23
C VAL A 29 -7.34 -10.40 -2.05
N SER A 30 -6.81 -10.57 -0.85
CA SER A 30 -7.61 -10.85 0.36
C SER A 30 -8.46 -9.67 0.80
N PHE A 31 -7.93 -8.45 0.65
CA PHE A 31 -8.52 -7.24 1.21
C PHE A 31 -9.06 -6.26 0.15
N VAL A 32 -8.85 -6.54 -1.14
CA VAL A 32 -9.32 -5.79 -2.32
C VAL A 32 -8.78 -4.36 -2.46
N GLY A 33 -8.59 -3.61 -1.37
CA GLY A 33 -8.16 -2.22 -1.37
C GLY A 33 -9.07 -1.31 -0.54
N GLY A 34 -8.86 0.01 -0.65
CA GLY A 34 -9.66 1.01 0.06
C GLY A 34 -9.74 0.72 1.57
N ARG A 35 -10.96 0.63 2.10
CA ARG A 35 -11.20 0.32 3.52
C ARG A 35 -10.66 -1.05 3.94
N GLY A 36 -10.73 -2.06 3.08
CA GLY A 36 -10.26 -3.40 3.44
C GLY A 36 -8.75 -3.45 3.68
N LEU A 37 -7.98 -2.61 2.99
CA LEU A 37 -6.52 -2.51 3.14
C LEU A 37 -6.08 -1.54 4.26
N ALA A 38 -6.96 -0.63 4.68
CA ALA A 38 -6.63 0.45 5.60
C ALA A 38 -6.78 0.10 7.09
N VAL A 39 -7.46 -1.01 7.41
CA VAL A 39 -7.79 -1.45 8.78
C VAL A 39 -6.80 -2.48 9.28
#